data_AF-A0A7C0UJC1-F1
#
_entry.id   AF-A0A7C0UJC1-F1
#
_cell.length_a   1.000
_cell.length_b   1.000
_cell.length_c   1.000
_cell.angle_alpha   90.00
_cell.angle_beta   90.00
_cell.angle_gamma   90.00
#
_symmetry.space_group_name_H-M   'P 1'
#
loop_
_entity.id
_entity.type
_entity.pdbx_description
1 polymer ?
#
loop_
_entity_poly.entity_id
_entity_poly.type
_entity_poly.pdbx_seq_one_letter_code
_entity_poly.pdbx_strand_id
1 'polypeptide(L)'
;MKYFLLAIAIVITTMCIGPVGFDEGIAVEIANWRGNTSGAITLSFDDGYIETYNTVMPILDEKDVKASFNVISAKVGGKYGRLTLADWEHWEDAASKGHEIASHMATHVHVDEISGEALDDELESSKREIKENVGMEAVSFVYPGGAYDPRSTAVVERYFLSARTSDDGFNKAVPADLHLLKSKTAVDYAVSSMKRLADMAEADDAWLIENLHLVGDSNPTGYSFYLSTKDFESHLDYLISKDLWIAPQGDVARYIVERENSVARLSFPVFRRDSFSITLSNNLDGPVFNVPLTLIVTLPEGWDAVQVSGWGVILPAKISKGILYLDVVPNSGAILVERRDV
;
A
#
# COMPACT_ATOMS: atom_id res chain seq x y z
N MET A 1 15.60 8.83 9.21
CA MET A 1 16.67 8.80 8.18
C MET A 1 15.97 9.15 6.87
N LYS A 2 16.27 10.31 6.26
CA LYS A 2 15.52 10.82 5.11
C LYS A 2 15.67 9.88 3.90
N TYR A 3 14.69 9.01 3.68
CA TYR A 3 14.54 8.23 2.45
C TYR A 3 13.96 9.10 1.33
N PHE A 4 14.65 10.19 0.99
CA PHE A 4 14.36 10.95 -0.24
C PHE A 4 15.69 11.36 -0.84
N LEU A 5 16.36 10.38 -1.45
CA LEU A 5 17.17 10.67 -2.63
C LEU A 5 16.18 10.82 -3.77
N LEU A 6 16.10 12.03 -4.32
CA LEU A 6 15.38 12.32 -5.55
C LEU A 6 16.02 11.47 -6.67
N ALA A 7 15.56 10.24 -6.86
CA ALA A 7 15.98 9.42 -7.97
C ALA A 7 15.25 9.96 -9.20
N ILE A 8 15.95 10.79 -9.95
CA ILE A 8 15.62 10.99 -11.36
C ILE A 8 15.61 9.59 -11.96
N ALA A 9 14.48 9.16 -12.53
CA ALA A 9 14.42 7.97 -13.38
C ALA A 9 15.33 8.21 -14.60
N ILE A 10 16.62 7.99 -14.42
CA ILE A 10 17.58 8.01 -15.52
C ILE A 10 17.51 6.61 -16.11
N VAL A 11 16.89 6.51 -17.28
CA VAL A 11 17.10 5.39 -18.20
C VAL A 11 18.57 5.44 -18.61
N ILE A 12 19.45 4.80 -17.83
CA ILE A 12 20.84 4.59 -18.24
C ILE A 12 20.86 3.37 -19.13
N THR A 13 20.75 3.59 -20.43
CA THR A 13 21.24 2.64 -21.42
C THR A 13 22.76 2.60 -21.30
N THR A 14 23.29 1.59 -20.59
CA THR A 14 24.71 1.29 -20.67
C THR A 14 24.98 0.75 -22.08
N MET A 15 25.36 1.66 -23.00
CA MET A 15 25.85 1.30 -24.33
C MET A 15 27.18 0.56 -24.18
N CYS A 16 27.14 -0.77 -24.17
CA CYS A 16 28.26 -1.54 -24.71
C CYS A 16 28.28 -1.25 -26.22
N ILE A 17 29.35 -0.62 -26.71
CA ILE A 17 29.52 -0.28 -28.13
C ILE A 17 29.63 -1.59 -28.93
N GLY A 18 28.48 -2.08 -29.40
CA GLY A 18 28.29 -3.10 -30.42
C GLY A 18 27.42 -2.52 -31.56
N PRO A 19 27.29 -3.20 -32.70
CA PRO A 19 26.74 -2.60 -33.92
C PRO A 19 25.33 -2.06 -33.69
N VAL A 20 25.14 -0.84 -34.19
CA VAL A 20 23.92 -0.02 -34.15
C VAL A 20 22.70 -0.80 -34.64
N GLY A 21 21.61 -0.75 -33.85
CA GLY A 21 20.25 -1.04 -34.28
C GLY A 21 19.64 -2.31 -33.68
N PHE A 22 18.84 -2.16 -32.61
CA PHE A 22 17.67 -3.00 -32.28
C PHE A 22 16.78 -2.45 -31.13
N ASP A 23 17.07 -1.27 -30.56
CA ASP A 23 16.25 -0.60 -29.52
C ASP A 23 14.92 -0.01 -30.03
N GLU A 24 14.55 -0.20 -31.30
CA GLU A 24 13.35 0.41 -31.86
C GLU A 24 12.07 -0.27 -31.34
N GLY A 25 11.60 0.15 -30.16
CA GLY A 25 10.25 -0.10 -29.66
C GLY A 25 10.14 -0.79 -28.29
N ILE A 26 11.24 -1.21 -27.66
CA ILE A 26 11.19 -1.83 -26.33
C ILE A 26 11.50 -0.78 -25.26
N ALA A 27 10.54 -0.56 -24.37
CA ALA A 27 10.68 0.31 -23.20
C ALA A 27 10.17 -0.42 -21.96
N VAL A 28 10.72 -0.07 -20.80
CA VAL A 28 10.23 -0.56 -19.51
C VAL A 28 10.04 0.62 -18.57
N GLU A 29 8.86 0.68 -17.96
CA GLU A 29 8.48 1.66 -16.95
C GLU A 29 7.93 0.92 -15.73
N ILE A 30 7.95 1.57 -14.57
CA ILE A 30 7.33 1.03 -13.35
C ILE A 30 6.03 1.81 -13.14
N ALA A 31 4.91 1.10 -13.02
CA ALA A 31 3.59 1.71 -12.87
C ALA A 31 3.47 2.50 -11.56
N ASN A 32 2.68 3.57 -11.58
CA ASN A 32 2.36 4.36 -10.38
C ASN A 32 1.70 3.48 -9.31
N TRP A 33 0.80 2.58 -9.71
CA TRP A 33 0.09 1.70 -8.80
C TRP A 33 0.23 0.24 -9.24
N ARG A 34 0.15 -0.67 -8.27
CA ARG A 34 0.19 -2.10 -8.55
C ARG A 34 -0.94 -2.48 -9.51
N GLY A 35 -0.62 -3.36 -10.45
CA GLY A 35 -1.51 -3.78 -11.54
C GLY A 35 -1.70 -2.76 -12.65
N ASN A 36 -0.99 -1.61 -12.59
CA ASN A 36 -1.23 -0.46 -13.47
C ASN A 36 -2.70 0.01 -13.42
N THR A 37 -3.25 0.04 -12.21
CA THR A 37 -4.57 0.60 -11.91
C THR A 37 -4.53 2.13 -12.00
N SER A 38 -5.69 2.76 -12.08
CA SER A 38 -5.86 4.22 -12.21
C SER A 38 -5.86 4.95 -10.85
N GLY A 39 -5.40 4.30 -9.78
CA GLY A 39 -5.35 4.86 -8.44
C GLY A 39 -5.20 3.77 -7.38
N ALA A 40 -5.12 4.19 -6.12
CA ALA A 40 -5.11 3.28 -4.98
C ALA A 40 -6.13 3.69 -3.92
N ILE A 41 -6.58 2.72 -3.13
CA ILE A 41 -7.44 2.98 -1.98
C ILE A 41 -7.06 2.12 -0.78
N THR A 42 -7.07 2.73 0.40
CA THR A 42 -6.87 2.07 1.68
C THR A 42 -8.10 2.22 2.55
N LEU A 43 -8.64 1.08 3.01
CA LEU A 43 -9.64 1.01 4.07
C LEU A 43 -8.89 1.04 5.41
N SER A 44 -8.96 2.14 6.15
CA SER A 44 -8.23 2.36 7.40
C SER A 44 -9.21 2.43 8.58
N PHE A 45 -9.22 1.39 9.43
CA PHE A 45 -10.12 1.26 10.57
C PHE A 45 -9.41 1.64 11.88
N ASP A 46 -9.86 2.73 12.51
CA ASP A 46 -9.29 3.23 13.77
C ASP A 46 -9.87 2.53 15.01
N ASP A 47 -9.13 2.65 16.11
CA ASP A 47 -9.43 2.25 17.48
C ASP A 47 -9.46 0.75 17.80
N GLY A 48 -9.66 -0.12 16.80
CA GLY A 48 -9.62 -1.58 17.00
C GLY A 48 -10.88 -2.15 17.69
N TYR A 49 -12.06 -1.70 17.29
CA TYR A 49 -13.32 -2.19 17.85
C TYR A 49 -13.59 -3.67 17.49
N ILE A 50 -13.99 -4.47 18.48
CA ILE A 50 -14.33 -5.89 18.27
C ILE A 50 -15.54 -6.08 17.35
N GLU A 51 -16.51 -5.16 17.39
CA GLU A 51 -17.66 -5.20 16.50
C GLU A 51 -17.23 -5.04 15.04
N THR A 52 -16.32 -4.09 14.78
CA THR A 52 -15.75 -3.90 13.45
C THR A 52 -15.00 -5.12 12.98
N TYR A 53 -14.13 -5.71 13.81
CA TYR A 53 -13.47 -6.97 13.47
C TYR A 53 -14.49 -8.05 13.06
N ASN A 54 -15.48 -8.33 13.92
CA ASN A 54 -16.46 -9.39 13.70
C ASN A 54 -17.30 -9.18 12.44
N THR A 55 -17.59 -7.93 12.10
CA THR A 55 -18.36 -7.58 10.92
C THR A 55 -17.52 -7.61 9.66
N VAL A 56 -16.35 -6.93 9.63
CA VAL A 56 -15.62 -6.70 8.38
C VAL A 56 -14.73 -7.87 7.98
N MET A 57 -14.18 -8.63 8.94
CA MET A 57 -13.22 -9.69 8.62
C MET A 57 -13.81 -10.77 7.70
N PRO A 58 -15.01 -11.34 7.96
CA PRO A 58 -15.60 -12.33 7.06
C PRO A 58 -15.89 -11.77 5.66
N ILE A 59 -16.29 -10.49 5.58
CA ILE A 59 -16.59 -9.81 4.31
C ILE A 59 -15.31 -9.61 3.50
N LEU A 60 -14.24 -9.13 4.15
CA LEU A 60 -12.94 -8.93 3.52
C LEU A 60 -12.32 -10.25 3.04
N ASP A 61 -12.45 -11.32 3.83
CA ASP A 61 -12.02 -12.67 3.47
C ASP A 61 -12.77 -13.21 2.25
N GLU A 62 -14.10 -13.05 2.19
CA GLU A 62 -14.91 -13.47 1.04
C GLU A 62 -14.49 -12.77 -0.26
N LYS A 63 -14.09 -11.49 -0.16
CA LYS A 63 -13.74 -10.63 -1.29
C LYS A 63 -12.24 -10.66 -1.63
N ASP A 64 -11.42 -11.35 -0.84
CA ASP A 64 -9.95 -11.32 -0.88
C ASP A 64 -9.37 -9.91 -0.86
N VAL A 65 -9.92 -9.04 0.00
CA VAL A 65 -9.47 -7.66 0.18
C VAL A 65 -8.71 -7.51 1.49
N LYS A 66 -7.58 -6.80 1.45
CA LYS A 66 -6.78 -6.47 2.64
C LYS A 66 -6.95 -5.01 3.03
N ALA A 67 -6.85 -4.73 4.33
CA ALA A 67 -7.13 -3.44 4.94
C ALA A 67 -6.14 -3.13 6.06
N SER A 68 -6.16 -1.90 6.59
CA SER A 68 -5.37 -1.49 7.75
C SER A 68 -6.26 -1.35 8.98
N PHE A 69 -5.89 -2.01 10.07
CA PHE A 69 -6.49 -1.86 11.39
C PHE A 69 -5.51 -1.15 12.32
N ASN A 70 -5.87 0.04 12.78
CA ASN A 70 -5.01 0.90 13.58
C ASN A 70 -5.39 0.73 15.06
N VAL A 71 -4.55 0.02 15.82
CA VAL A 71 -4.90 -0.44 17.17
C VAL A 71 -4.29 0.44 18.25
N ILE A 72 -5.04 0.63 19.33
CA ILE A 72 -4.57 1.28 20.57
C ILE A 72 -3.94 0.19 21.43
N SER A 73 -2.66 -0.09 21.23
CA SER A 73 -2.04 -1.37 21.66
C SER A 73 -2.21 -1.67 23.15
N ALA A 74 -2.05 -0.68 24.03
CA ALA A 74 -2.15 -0.89 25.48
C ALA A 74 -3.60 -1.06 25.98
N LYS A 75 -4.60 -0.87 25.10
CA LYS A 75 -6.03 -1.06 25.42
C LYS A 75 -6.63 -2.31 24.77
N VAL A 76 -5.88 -3.03 23.92
CA VAL A 76 -6.32 -4.26 23.25
C VAL A 76 -6.92 -5.25 24.25
N GLY A 77 -8.05 -5.87 23.89
CA GLY A 77 -8.85 -6.76 24.76
C GLY A 77 -9.64 -6.04 25.86
N GLY A 78 -9.53 -4.71 25.97
CA GLY A 78 -10.21 -3.88 26.94
C GLY A 78 -11.36 -3.06 26.34
N LYS A 79 -11.42 -1.78 26.73
CA LYS A 79 -12.42 -0.83 26.26
C LYS A 79 -11.79 0.50 25.92
N TYR A 80 -12.37 1.16 24.92
CA TYR A 80 -12.10 2.56 24.63
C TYR A 80 -13.42 3.33 24.52
N GLY A 81 -13.56 4.38 25.33
CA GLY A 81 -14.85 5.01 25.57
C GLY A 81 -15.88 4.00 26.06
N ARG A 82 -16.95 3.80 25.27
CA ARG A 82 -18.04 2.86 25.58
C ARG A 82 -17.94 1.54 24.81
N LEU A 83 -16.99 1.43 23.89
CA LEU A 83 -16.85 0.32 22.97
C LEU A 83 -15.79 -0.68 23.47
N THR A 84 -16.01 -1.94 23.15
CA THR A 84 -15.06 -3.02 23.44
C THR A 84 -14.05 -3.12 22.30
N LEU A 85 -12.79 -3.36 22.66
CA LEU A 85 -11.73 -3.57 21.67
C LEU A 85 -11.51 -5.06 21.44
N ALA A 86 -11.11 -5.44 20.23
CA ALA A 86 -10.71 -6.83 19.97
C ALA A 86 -9.42 -7.13 20.76
N ASP A 87 -9.20 -8.40 21.09
CA ASP A 87 -7.98 -8.86 21.75
C ASP A 87 -6.87 -9.22 20.74
N TRP A 88 -5.71 -9.64 21.25
CA TRP A 88 -4.57 -9.98 20.41
C TRP A 88 -4.78 -11.22 19.55
N GLU A 89 -5.62 -12.18 19.95
CA GLU A 89 -5.91 -13.36 19.12
C GLU A 89 -6.64 -12.94 17.83
N HIS A 90 -7.54 -11.96 17.93
CA HIS A 90 -8.22 -11.39 16.76
C HIS A 90 -7.22 -10.67 15.85
N TRP A 91 -6.32 -9.85 16.39
CA TRP A 91 -5.34 -9.12 15.58
C TRP A 91 -4.26 -10.02 14.98
N GLU A 92 -3.88 -11.11 15.66
CA GLU A 92 -3.02 -12.16 15.11
C GLU A 92 -3.70 -12.88 13.93
N ASP A 93 -4.99 -13.23 14.05
CA ASP A 93 -5.76 -13.82 12.93
C ASP A 93 -5.81 -12.87 11.71
N ALA A 94 -6.15 -11.59 11.93
CA ALA A 94 -6.16 -10.60 10.86
C ALA A 94 -4.79 -10.43 10.20
N ALA A 95 -3.72 -10.33 10.98
CA ALA A 95 -2.35 -10.25 10.47
C ALA A 95 -1.98 -11.50 9.64
N SER A 96 -2.33 -12.70 10.12
CA SER A 96 -2.06 -13.96 9.41
C SER A 96 -2.76 -14.07 8.05
N LYS A 97 -3.86 -13.32 7.87
CA LYS A 97 -4.64 -13.22 6.63
C LYS A 97 -4.16 -12.09 5.70
N GLY A 98 -3.11 -11.37 6.09
CA GLY A 98 -2.46 -10.33 5.31
C GLY A 98 -3.02 -8.92 5.53
N HIS A 99 -3.84 -8.70 6.57
CA HIS A 99 -4.22 -7.34 6.97
C HIS A 99 -3.05 -6.66 7.69
N GLU A 100 -2.99 -5.34 7.58
CA GLU A 100 -2.03 -4.56 8.34
C GLU A 100 -2.57 -4.27 9.75
N ILE A 101 -1.77 -4.56 10.76
CA ILE A 101 -1.98 -4.06 12.12
C ILE A 101 -1.02 -2.88 12.34
N ALA A 102 -1.57 -1.67 12.32
CA ALA A 102 -0.83 -0.42 12.43
C ALA A 102 -0.98 0.20 13.82
N SER A 103 -0.06 1.10 14.18
CA SER A 103 -0.10 1.77 15.48
C SER A 103 -1.06 2.96 15.46
N HIS A 104 -1.94 3.03 16.47
CA HIS A 104 -2.72 4.21 16.81
C HIS A 104 -2.34 4.73 18.21
N MET A 105 -1.03 4.77 18.48
CA MET A 105 -0.41 4.97 19.80
C MET A 105 -0.65 3.81 20.77
N ALA A 106 0.07 3.78 21.88
CA ALA A 106 -0.18 2.79 22.92
C ALA A 106 -1.46 3.15 23.68
N THR A 107 -1.66 4.44 24.01
CA THR A 107 -2.76 4.89 24.87
C THR A 107 -3.78 5.80 24.20
N HIS A 108 -3.59 6.14 22.91
CA HIS A 108 -4.43 7.10 22.16
C HIS A 108 -4.39 8.52 22.75
N VAL A 109 -3.23 8.96 23.24
CA VAL A 109 -3.01 10.36 23.60
C VAL A 109 -2.71 11.19 22.34
N HIS A 110 -3.15 12.44 22.30
CA HIS A 110 -2.79 13.34 21.21
C HIS A 110 -1.30 13.71 21.31
N VAL A 111 -0.59 13.63 20.19
CA VAL A 111 0.87 13.75 20.14
C VAL A 111 1.38 15.14 20.53
N ASP A 112 0.54 16.17 20.36
CA ASP A 112 0.80 17.58 20.68
C ASP A 112 0.54 17.92 22.17
N GLU A 113 -0.04 17.00 22.93
CA GLU A 113 -0.31 17.14 24.37
C GLU A 113 0.80 16.56 25.26
N ILE A 114 1.78 15.85 24.68
CA ILE A 114 2.85 15.16 25.39
C ILE A 114 4.25 15.61 24.95
N SER A 115 5.25 15.39 25.81
CA SER A 115 6.65 15.69 25.49
C SER A 115 7.19 14.77 24.38
N GLY A 116 8.32 15.14 23.78
CA GLY A 116 8.97 14.27 22.77
C GLY A 116 9.46 12.93 23.34
N GLU A 117 9.87 12.91 24.61
CA GLU A 117 10.29 11.69 25.32
C GLU A 117 9.08 10.78 25.58
N ALA A 118 7.97 11.34 26.09
CA ALA A 118 6.75 10.56 26.29
C ALA A 118 6.16 10.04 24.97
N LEU A 119 6.29 10.80 23.88
CA LEU A 119 5.91 10.34 22.54
C LEU A 119 6.80 9.17 22.09
N ASP A 120 8.11 9.23 22.34
CA ASP A 120 9.04 8.14 22.04
C ASP A 120 8.60 6.83 22.73
N ASP A 121 8.29 6.92 24.03
CA ASP A 121 7.84 5.79 24.83
C ASP A 121 6.51 5.19 24.32
N GLU A 122 5.56 6.05 23.92
CA GLU A 122 4.28 5.64 23.33
C GLU A 122 4.46 4.90 21.99
N LEU A 123 5.30 5.43 21.10
CA LEU A 123 5.54 4.83 19.79
C LEU A 123 6.35 3.54 19.90
N GLU A 124 7.39 3.52 20.75
CA GLU A 124 8.17 2.31 21.00
C GLU A 124 7.32 1.21 21.61
N SER A 125 6.52 1.54 22.63
CA SER A 125 5.66 0.57 23.31
C SER A 125 4.63 -0.01 22.34
N SER A 126 3.95 0.84 21.56
CA SER A 126 2.95 0.34 20.60
C SER A 126 3.55 -0.55 19.52
N LYS A 127 4.72 -0.18 18.98
CA LYS A 127 5.40 -0.98 17.97
C LYS A 127 5.87 -2.32 18.53
N ARG A 128 6.45 -2.31 19.75
CA ARG A 128 6.89 -3.52 20.44
C ARG A 128 5.70 -4.44 20.74
N GLU A 129 4.62 -3.93 21.31
CA GLU A 129 3.43 -4.70 21.67
C GLU A 129 2.78 -5.36 20.45
N ILE A 130 2.62 -4.60 19.35
CA ILE A 130 2.09 -5.16 18.10
C ILE A 130 3.01 -6.31 17.64
N LYS A 131 4.32 -6.07 17.52
CA LYS A 131 5.27 -7.09 17.07
C LYS A 131 5.26 -8.36 17.94
N GLU A 132 5.26 -8.18 19.26
CA GLU A 132 5.29 -9.30 20.24
C GLU A 132 4.02 -10.16 20.17
N ASN A 133 2.86 -9.56 19.87
CA ASN A 133 1.57 -10.26 19.89
C ASN A 133 1.09 -10.75 18.51
N VAL A 134 1.44 -10.06 17.41
CA VAL A 134 0.98 -10.44 16.05
C VAL A 134 2.10 -10.97 15.15
N GLY A 135 3.35 -10.90 15.59
CA GLY A 135 4.51 -11.39 14.85
C GLY A 135 4.96 -10.52 13.67
N MET A 136 4.27 -9.40 13.40
CA MET A 136 4.58 -8.46 12.31
C MET A 136 4.94 -7.08 12.86
N GLU A 137 5.87 -6.40 12.19
CA GLU A 137 6.22 -5.02 12.50
C GLU A 137 5.12 -4.07 12.05
N ALA A 138 4.72 -3.14 12.94
CA ALA A 138 3.90 -2.01 12.54
C ALA A 138 4.71 -1.08 11.61
N VAL A 139 4.32 -1.03 10.34
CA VAL A 139 4.97 -0.21 9.30
C VAL A 139 4.35 1.20 9.24
N SER A 140 3.06 1.30 9.53
CA SER A 140 2.28 2.54 9.46
C SER A 140 1.82 3.03 10.82
N PHE A 141 1.58 4.34 10.89
CA PHE A 141 1.04 5.03 12.06
C PHE A 141 -0.18 5.89 11.70
N VAL A 142 -1.07 6.10 12.66
CA VAL A 142 -2.18 7.03 12.54
C VAL A 142 -2.18 7.98 13.73
N TYR A 143 -2.16 9.29 13.47
CA TYR A 143 -2.23 10.31 14.52
C TYR A 143 -3.62 10.33 15.17
N PRO A 144 -3.76 10.07 16.49
CA PRO A 144 -5.02 10.28 17.20
C PRO A 144 -5.58 11.68 17.01
N GLY A 145 -6.84 11.78 16.61
CA GLY A 145 -7.51 13.05 16.31
C GLY A 145 -6.94 13.82 15.12
N GLY A 146 -5.96 13.27 14.39
CA GLY A 146 -5.24 13.97 13.33
C GLY A 146 -4.30 15.08 13.80
N ALA A 147 -4.02 15.16 15.11
CA ALA A 147 -3.15 16.18 15.67
C ALA A 147 -1.68 15.89 15.36
N TYR A 148 -0.91 16.92 14.99
CA TYR A 148 0.54 16.82 14.80
C TYR A 148 1.20 18.20 14.90
N ASP A 149 2.49 18.19 15.24
CA ASP A 149 3.39 19.33 15.17
C ASP A 149 4.74 18.89 14.57
N PRO A 150 5.65 19.83 14.18
CA PRO A 150 6.93 19.46 13.58
C PRO A 150 7.82 18.55 14.45
N ARG A 151 7.69 18.62 15.78
CA ARG A 151 8.42 17.74 16.70
C ARG A 151 7.81 16.34 16.68
N SER A 152 6.48 16.20 16.72
CA SER A 152 5.85 14.88 16.69
C SER A 152 6.13 14.17 15.37
N THR A 153 6.07 14.87 14.24
CA THR A 153 6.41 14.28 12.92
C THR A 153 7.85 13.76 12.90
N ALA A 154 8.81 14.55 13.40
CA ALA A 154 10.20 14.13 13.47
C ALA A 154 10.44 12.89 14.36
N VAL A 155 9.63 12.71 15.40
CA VAL A 155 9.66 11.50 16.25
C VAL A 155 9.05 10.31 15.52
N VAL A 156 7.86 10.47 14.93
CA VAL A 156 7.14 9.42 14.17
C VAL A 156 7.98 8.88 13.00
N GLU A 157 8.69 9.75 12.28
CA GLU A 157 9.62 9.39 11.19
C GLU A 157 10.73 8.39 11.59
N ARG A 158 11.05 8.28 12.88
CA ARG A 158 12.06 7.32 13.36
C ARG A 158 11.51 5.91 13.52
N TYR A 159 10.19 5.79 13.71
CA TYR A 159 9.53 4.52 14.05
C TYR A 159 8.79 3.91 12.87
N PHE A 160 8.16 4.72 12.02
CA PHE A 160 7.24 4.24 11.00
C PHE A 160 7.67 4.67 9.60
N LEU A 161 7.34 3.86 8.60
CA LEU A 161 7.59 4.18 7.20
C LEU A 161 6.60 5.23 6.69
N SER A 162 5.36 5.17 7.17
CA SER A 162 4.31 6.09 6.81
C SER A 162 3.43 6.46 8.00
N ALA A 163 2.78 7.61 7.91
CA ALA A 163 1.76 8.02 8.84
C ALA A 163 0.67 8.85 8.16
N ARG A 164 -0.58 8.66 8.59
CA ARG A 164 -1.71 9.48 8.13
C ARG A 164 -2.32 10.33 9.23
N THR A 165 -2.81 11.50 8.83
CA THR A 165 -3.51 12.47 9.66
C THR A 165 -5.02 12.43 9.35
N SER A 166 -5.76 13.38 9.91
CA SER A 166 -7.16 13.66 9.52
C SER A 166 -7.29 14.86 8.58
N ASP A 167 -6.18 15.34 8.01
CA ASP A 167 -6.21 16.40 7.01
C ASP A 167 -6.96 15.91 5.77
N ASP A 168 -8.03 16.62 5.40
CA ASP A 168 -8.91 16.25 4.30
C ASP A 168 -8.16 16.28 2.95
N GLY A 169 -8.15 15.15 2.24
CA GLY A 169 -7.62 15.09 0.89
C GLY A 169 -7.26 13.71 0.36
N PHE A 170 -6.70 13.72 -0.85
CA PHE A 170 -6.11 12.56 -1.52
C PHE A 170 -4.58 12.70 -1.51
N ASN A 171 -3.89 11.58 -1.71
CA ASN A 171 -2.44 11.52 -1.82
C ASN A 171 -2.07 11.25 -3.29
N LYS A 172 -0.94 11.80 -3.74
CA LYS A 172 -0.44 11.54 -5.10
C LYS A 172 0.30 10.20 -5.16
N ALA A 173 0.56 9.68 -6.36
CA ALA A 173 1.47 8.55 -6.58
C ALA A 173 2.86 8.77 -5.94
N VAL A 174 3.31 10.02 -5.85
CA VAL A 174 4.47 10.46 -5.04
C VAL A 174 3.97 11.49 -4.02
N PRO A 175 3.61 11.08 -2.79
CA PRO A 175 3.22 12.01 -1.74
C PRO A 175 4.37 12.97 -1.41
N ALA A 176 4.02 14.20 -1.02
CA ALA A 176 5.03 15.18 -0.60
C ALA A 176 5.72 14.77 0.71
N ASP A 177 4.98 14.07 1.57
CA ASP A 177 5.43 13.56 2.86
C ASP A 177 4.64 12.29 3.18
N LEU A 178 5.34 11.17 3.41
CA LEU A 178 4.73 9.89 3.76
C LEU A 178 4.29 9.85 5.24
N HIS A 179 4.71 10.81 6.05
CA HIS A 179 4.40 10.91 7.48
C HIS A 179 3.31 11.93 7.79
N LEU A 180 2.73 12.56 6.75
CA LEU A 180 1.60 13.49 6.81
C LEU A 180 0.57 13.18 5.72
N LEU A 181 0.30 11.89 5.49
CA LEU A 181 -0.68 11.46 4.51
C LEU A 181 -2.07 11.97 4.87
N LYS A 182 -2.81 12.39 3.85
CA LYS A 182 -4.19 12.88 3.98
C LYS A 182 -5.17 11.72 3.99
N SER A 183 -6.31 11.90 4.64
CA SER A 183 -7.39 10.93 4.64
C SER A 183 -8.73 11.60 4.35
N LYS A 184 -9.74 10.77 4.06
CA LYS A 184 -11.12 11.20 3.86
C LYS A 184 -12.01 10.50 4.87
N THR A 185 -12.70 11.30 5.67
CA THR A 185 -13.90 10.87 6.39
C THR A 185 -15.10 11.26 5.53
N ALA A 186 -15.89 10.28 5.08
CA ALA A 186 -17.08 10.58 4.28
C ALA A 186 -18.08 11.40 5.12
N VAL A 187 -18.64 12.44 4.52
CA VAL A 187 -19.70 13.25 5.16
C VAL A 187 -20.85 12.33 5.55
N ASP A 188 -21.19 12.33 6.84
CA ASP A 188 -22.19 11.48 7.48
C ASP A 188 -22.03 9.97 7.20
N TYR A 189 -20.83 9.52 6.79
CA TYR A 189 -20.58 8.14 6.35
C TYR A 189 -21.55 7.65 5.26
N ALA A 190 -22.09 8.57 4.45
CA ALA A 190 -23.01 8.22 3.40
C ALA A 190 -22.29 7.44 2.28
N VAL A 191 -22.76 6.23 1.98
CA VAL A 191 -22.20 5.37 0.90
C VAL A 191 -22.07 6.12 -0.42
N SER A 192 -23.05 6.97 -0.77
CA SER A 192 -22.97 7.76 -2.01
C SER A 192 -21.77 8.70 -2.03
N SER A 193 -21.38 9.26 -0.88
CA SER A 193 -20.20 10.11 -0.74
C SER A 193 -18.92 9.31 -0.86
N MET A 194 -18.85 8.14 -0.24
CA MET A 194 -17.69 7.23 -0.34
C MET A 194 -17.46 6.79 -1.79
N LYS A 195 -18.52 6.40 -2.50
CA LYS A 195 -18.46 6.04 -3.93
C LYS A 195 -17.93 7.18 -4.81
N ARG A 196 -18.38 8.41 -4.56
CA ARG A 196 -17.85 9.60 -5.26
C ARG A 196 -16.38 9.85 -4.98
N LEU A 197 -15.92 9.62 -3.75
CA LEU A 197 -14.49 9.75 -3.42
C LEU A 197 -13.66 8.70 -4.17
N ALA A 198 -14.14 7.47 -4.29
CA ALA A 198 -13.49 6.43 -5.08
C ALA A 198 -13.43 6.80 -6.59
N ASP A 199 -14.52 7.35 -7.16
CA ASP A 199 -14.52 7.86 -8.54
C ASP A 199 -13.47 8.96 -8.74
N MET A 200 -13.31 9.86 -7.78
CA MET A 200 -12.30 10.91 -7.84
C MET A 200 -10.88 10.35 -7.76
N ALA A 201 -10.64 9.36 -6.88
CA ALA A 201 -9.33 8.73 -6.76
C ALA A 201 -8.90 8.06 -8.08
N GLU A 202 -9.83 7.38 -8.74
CA GLU A 202 -9.59 6.73 -10.05
C GLU A 202 -9.39 7.76 -11.17
N ALA A 203 -10.16 8.85 -11.17
CA ALA A 203 -10.05 9.88 -12.20
C ALA A 203 -8.74 10.68 -12.11
N ASP A 204 -8.21 10.87 -10.90
CA ASP A 204 -7.09 11.77 -10.61
C ASP A 204 -5.74 11.04 -10.42
N ASP A 205 -5.67 9.72 -10.69
CA ASP A 205 -4.46 8.90 -10.46
C ASP A 205 -3.94 9.03 -9.02
N ALA A 206 -4.87 8.94 -8.06
CA ALA A 206 -4.63 9.31 -6.67
C ALA A 206 -4.81 8.13 -5.71
N TRP A 207 -4.23 8.29 -4.52
CA TRP A 207 -4.39 7.40 -3.38
C TRP A 207 -5.36 8.00 -2.36
N LEU A 208 -6.51 7.32 -2.22
CA LEU A 208 -7.52 7.61 -1.21
C LEU A 208 -7.25 6.76 0.04
N ILE A 209 -7.15 7.40 1.21
CA ILE A 209 -7.19 6.69 2.49
C ILE A 209 -8.53 7.01 3.15
N GLU A 210 -9.40 6.02 3.28
CA GLU A 210 -10.68 6.17 3.97
C GLU A 210 -10.48 6.00 5.46
N ASN A 211 -10.87 7.03 6.22
CA ASN A 211 -10.87 7.02 7.67
C ASN A 211 -12.21 6.44 8.18
N LEU A 212 -12.15 5.18 8.62
CA LEU A 212 -13.26 4.39 9.13
C LEU A 212 -13.03 4.08 10.61
N HIS A 213 -14.10 3.84 11.36
CA HIS A 213 -14.03 3.45 12.77
C HIS A 213 -14.97 2.27 13.03
N LEU A 214 -16.19 2.53 13.50
CA LEU A 214 -17.15 1.49 13.83
C LEU A 214 -17.94 1.06 12.59
N VAL A 215 -17.68 -0.15 12.11
CA VAL A 215 -18.57 -0.87 11.19
C VAL A 215 -19.31 -1.96 11.95
N GLY A 216 -20.62 -2.03 11.78
CA GLY A 216 -21.45 -3.03 12.46
C GLY A 216 -22.95 -2.86 12.20
N ASP A 217 -23.75 -3.66 12.90
CA ASP A 217 -25.22 -3.57 12.84
C ASP A 217 -25.81 -2.75 14.00
N SER A 218 -24.97 -2.36 14.96
CA SER A 218 -25.39 -1.58 16.12
C SER A 218 -24.57 -0.30 16.23
N ASN A 219 -25.23 0.86 16.10
CA ASN A 219 -24.61 2.13 16.45
C ASN A 219 -24.93 2.50 17.92
N PRO A 220 -23.94 2.57 18.83
CA PRO A 220 -24.15 3.15 20.14
C PRO A 220 -24.70 4.57 20.03
N THR A 221 -25.66 4.90 20.90
CA THR A 221 -26.30 6.24 20.86
C THR A 221 -25.26 7.36 20.92
N GLY A 222 -25.21 8.16 19.86
CA GLY A 222 -24.36 9.35 19.76
C GLY A 222 -22.95 9.11 19.22
N TYR A 223 -22.62 7.92 18.70
CA TYR A 223 -21.35 7.71 18.00
C TYR A 223 -21.47 8.13 16.52
N SER A 224 -20.63 9.10 16.12
CA SER A 224 -20.71 9.77 14.82
C SER A 224 -19.91 9.08 13.70
N PHE A 225 -18.98 8.19 14.05
CA PHE A 225 -18.09 7.53 13.10
C PHE A 225 -18.54 6.08 12.81
N TYR A 226 -19.80 5.94 12.41
CA TYR A 226 -20.47 4.65 12.23
C TYR A 226 -20.85 4.41 10.76
N LEU A 227 -20.59 3.19 10.28
CA LEU A 227 -21.04 2.68 8.99
C LEU A 227 -21.78 1.36 9.21
N SER A 228 -22.96 1.20 8.61
CA SER A 228 -23.69 -0.07 8.75
C SER A 228 -23.01 -1.19 7.96
N THR A 229 -23.16 -2.45 8.38
CA THR A 229 -22.67 -3.63 7.63
C THR A 229 -23.09 -3.58 6.16
N LYS A 230 -24.39 -3.34 5.91
CA LYS A 230 -24.96 -3.24 4.55
C LYS A 230 -24.31 -2.14 3.72
N ASP A 231 -24.05 -0.99 4.34
CA ASP A 231 -23.45 0.15 3.66
C ASP A 231 -21.99 -0.11 3.33
N PHE A 232 -21.26 -0.76 4.24
CA PHE A 232 -19.89 -1.21 4.02
C PHE A 232 -19.80 -2.23 2.88
N GLU A 233 -20.65 -3.26 2.86
CA GLU A 233 -20.71 -4.23 1.76
C GLU A 233 -20.99 -3.54 0.42
N SER A 234 -21.98 -2.63 0.40
CA SER A 234 -22.34 -1.89 -0.81
C SER A 234 -21.22 -1.00 -1.33
N HIS A 235 -20.41 -0.45 -0.43
CA HIS A 235 -19.23 0.35 -0.78
C HIS A 235 -18.09 -0.55 -1.26
N LEU A 236 -17.77 -1.63 -0.55
CA LEU A 236 -16.70 -2.56 -0.92
C LEU A 236 -16.94 -3.21 -2.28
N ASP A 237 -18.17 -3.68 -2.55
CA ASP A 237 -18.56 -4.21 -3.86
C ASP A 237 -18.34 -3.18 -4.98
N TYR A 238 -18.59 -1.92 -4.67
CA TYR A 238 -18.36 -0.85 -5.63
C TYR A 238 -16.87 -0.63 -5.85
N LEU A 239 -16.05 -0.57 -4.80
CA LEU A 239 -14.59 -0.45 -4.91
C LEU A 239 -13.98 -1.57 -5.76
N ILE A 240 -14.43 -2.81 -5.59
CA ILE A 240 -13.95 -3.97 -6.35
C ILE A 240 -14.31 -3.86 -7.84
N SER A 241 -15.37 -3.12 -8.18
CA SER A 241 -15.75 -2.86 -9.57
C SER A 241 -14.93 -1.76 -10.26
N LYS A 242 -14.09 -1.02 -9.51
CA LYS A 242 -13.26 0.09 -10.00
C LYS A 242 -11.87 -0.38 -10.43
N ASP A 243 -11.21 0.43 -11.25
CA ASP A 243 -9.79 0.25 -11.57
C ASP A 243 -8.89 0.88 -10.50
N LEU A 244 -9.02 0.41 -9.26
CA LEU A 244 -8.27 0.90 -8.10
C LEU A 244 -7.54 -0.25 -7.42
N TRP A 245 -6.29 -0.01 -7.02
CA TRP A 245 -5.57 -0.93 -6.15
C TRP A 245 -6.02 -0.78 -4.69
N ILE A 246 -6.84 -1.73 -4.21
CA ILE A 246 -7.24 -1.79 -2.80
C ILE A 246 -6.12 -2.47 -1.99
N ALA A 247 -5.51 -1.74 -1.06
CA ALA A 247 -4.43 -2.28 -0.24
C ALA A 247 -4.25 -1.57 1.12
N PRO A 248 -3.62 -2.25 2.10
CA PRO A 248 -3.20 -1.62 3.34
C PRO A 248 -2.25 -0.44 3.13
N GLN A 249 -2.28 0.53 4.03
CA GLN A 249 -1.43 1.73 3.98
C GLN A 249 0.06 1.38 3.88
N GLY A 250 0.51 0.41 4.68
CA GLY A 250 1.91 -0.03 4.69
C GLY A 250 2.36 -0.61 3.36
N ASP A 251 1.47 -1.30 2.64
CA ASP A 251 1.79 -1.87 1.33
C ASP A 251 1.88 -0.80 0.25
N VAL A 252 0.93 0.15 0.24
CA VAL A 252 0.97 1.29 -0.69
C VAL A 252 2.22 2.15 -0.44
N ALA A 253 2.53 2.45 0.83
CA ALA A 253 3.72 3.22 1.19
C ALA A 253 5.02 2.49 0.80
N ARG A 254 5.12 1.18 1.07
CA ARG A 254 6.27 0.36 0.64
C ARG A 254 6.42 0.34 -0.86
N TYR A 255 5.33 0.13 -1.60
CA TYR A 255 5.34 0.16 -3.06
C TYR A 255 5.86 1.49 -3.60
N ILE A 256 5.38 2.63 -3.05
CA ILE A 256 5.83 3.96 -3.47
C ILE A 256 7.34 4.11 -3.22
N VAL A 257 7.81 3.83 -2.00
CA VAL A 257 9.24 3.96 -1.67
C VAL A 257 10.09 3.02 -2.52
N GLU A 258 9.63 1.79 -2.71
CA GLU A 258 10.32 0.77 -3.48
C GLU A 258 10.38 1.14 -4.97
N ARG A 259 9.28 1.62 -5.55
CA ARG A 259 9.21 2.15 -6.92
C ARG A 259 10.18 3.30 -7.14
N GLU A 260 10.11 4.32 -6.29
CA GLU A 260 10.95 5.52 -6.41
C GLU A 260 12.45 5.25 -6.22
N ASN A 261 12.82 4.11 -5.63
CA ASN A 261 14.22 3.72 -5.42
C ASN A 261 14.66 2.53 -6.29
N SER A 262 13.80 2.06 -7.20
CA SER A 262 14.10 0.94 -8.08
C SER A 262 14.44 1.38 -9.49
N VAL A 263 15.34 0.63 -10.13
CA VAL A 263 15.72 0.82 -11.54
C VAL A 263 15.47 -0.46 -12.31
N ALA A 264 14.60 -0.38 -13.31
CA ALA A 264 14.43 -1.42 -14.32
C ALA A 264 15.47 -1.24 -15.44
N ARG A 265 16.14 -2.33 -15.83
CA ARG A 265 17.11 -2.33 -16.94
C ARG A 265 16.82 -3.44 -17.93
N LEU A 266 16.88 -3.08 -19.21
CA LEU A 266 16.82 -4.01 -20.32
C LEU A 266 18.23 -4.49 -20.69
N SER A 267 18.33 -5.76 -21.06
CA SER A 267 19.55 -6.39 -21.58
C SER A 267 19.21 -7.22 -22.81
N PHE A 268 20.00 -7.06 -23.87
CA PHE A 268 19.75 -7.68 -25.16
C PHE A 268 20.87 -8.65 -25.53
N PRO A 269 20.55 -9.91 -25.88
CA PRO A 269 21.54 -10.85 -26.36
C PRO A 269 22.07 -10.45 -27.75
N VAL A 270 23.39 -10.49 -27.93
CA VAL A 270 24.08 -9.99 -29.14
C VAL A 270 23.64 -10.68 -30.43
N PHE A 271 23.32 -11.98 -30.36
CA PHE A 271 23.03 -12.82 -31.52
C PHE A 271 21.58 -13.31 -31.59
N ARG A 272 20.69 -12.79 -30.74
CA ARG A 272 19.32 -13.26 -30.62
C ARG A 272 18.36 -12.08 -30.59
N ARG A 273 17.39 -12.08 -31.50
CA ARG A 273 16.47 -10.93 -31.75
C ARG A 273 15.04 -11.20 -31.31
N ASP A 274 14.76 -12.42 -30.88
CA ASP A 274 13.47 -12.92 -30.37
C ASP A 274 13.45 -12.97 -28.84
N SER A 275 14.39 -12.31 -28.15
CA SER A 275 14.40 -12.28 -26.69
C SER A 275 15.14 -11.08 -26.11
N PHE A 276 14.76 -10.69 -24.89
CA PHE A 276 15.49 -9.73 -24.06
C PHE A 276 15.32 -10.10 -22.59
N SER A 277 16.13 -9.52 -21.71
CA SER A 277 16.01 -9.70 -20.27
C SER A 277 15.74 -8.37 -19.55
N ILE A 278 14.96 -8.44 -18.48
CA ILE A 278 14.67 -7.33 -17.58
C ILE A 278 15.30 -7.65 -16.22
N THR A 279 15.95 -6.67 -15.62
CA THR A 279 16.36 -6.73 -14.21
C THR A 279 15.73 -5.55 -13.48
N LEU A 280 15.25 -5.78 -12.26
CA LEU A 280 14.73 -4.75 -11.37
C LEU A 280 15.56 -4.76 -10.10
N SER A 281 16.15 -3.62 -9.74
CA SER A 281 17.11 -3.53 -8.64
C SER A 281 16.95 -2.26 -7.82
N ASN A 282 17.18 -2.35 -6.52
CA ASN A 282 17.27 -1.23 -5.58
C ASN A 282 18.29 -1.54 -4.47
N ASN A 283 18.58 -0.55 -3.61
CA ASN A 283 19.46 -0.72 -2.45
C ASN A 283 18.70 -0.63 -1.11
N LEU A 284 17.41 -1.00 -1.12
CA LEU A 284 16.56 -0.96 0.06
C LEU A 284 16.71 -2.24 0.91
N ASP A 285 16.24 -2.19 2.15
CA ASP A 285 16.24 -3.34 3.06
C ASP A 285 15.17 -4.36 2.65
N GLY A 286 15.59 -5.46 2.01
CA GLY A 286 14.69 -6.45 1.39
C GLY A 286 13.63 -7.07 2.30
N PRO A 287 13.89 -7.39 3.59
CA PRO A 287 12.85 -7.83 4.52
C PRO A 287 11.71 -6.83 4.73
N VAL A 288 11.97 -5.53 4.58
CA VAL A 288 10.97 -4.47 4.68
C VAL A 288 10.35 -4.19 3.32
N PHE A 289 11.17 -4.06 2.29
CA PHE A 289 10.80 -3.71 0.92
C PHE A 289 10.90 -4.95 0.02
N ASN A 290 9.78 -5.63 -0.10
CA ASN A 290 9.60 -6.83 -0.93
C ASN A 290 8.24 -6.82 -1.66
N VAL A 291 7.67 -5.64 -1.87
CA VAL A 291 6.38 -5.53 -2.56
C VAL A 291 6.63 -5.67 -4.06
N PRO A 292 5.89 -6.56 -4.77
CA PRO A 292 6.04 -6.66 -6.22
C PRO A 292 5.69 -5.35 -6.91
N LEU A 293 6.63 -4.82 -7.71
CA LEU A 293 6.41 -3.65 -8.55
C LEU A 293 5.88 -4.07 -9.92
N THR A 294 4.87 -3.35 -10.41
CA THR A 294 4.29 -3.64 -11.73
C THR A 294 5.12 -2.94 -12.81
N LEU A 295 5.77 -3.72 -13.66
CA LEU A 295 6.48 -3.26 -14.84
C LEU A 295 5.52 -3.18 -16.03
N ILE A 296 5.59 -2.08 -16.75
CA ILE A 296 4.91 -1.82 -18.02
C ILE A 296 5.97 -1.92 -19.11
N VAL A 297 5.89 -2.97 -19.93
CA VAL A 297 6.91 -3.26 -20.95
C VAL A 297 6.30 -3.09 -22.33
N THR A 298 6.70 -2.05 -23.06
CA THR A 298 6.34 -1.90 -24.47
C THR A 298 7.06 -2.97 -25.27
N LEU A 299 6.30 -3.77 -26.01
CA LEU A 299 6.82 -4.82 -26.89
C LEU A 299 6.97 -4.29 -28.32
N PRO A 300 7.90 -4.85 -29.12
CA PRO A 300 8.02 -4.52 -30.54
C PRO A 300 6.76 -4.94 -31.31
N GLU A 301 6.56 -4.31 -32.47
CA GLU A 301 5.50 -4.72 -33.40
C GLU A 301 5.63 -6.21 -33.77
N GLY A 302 4.50 -6.92 -33.78
CA GLY A 302 4.42 -8.34 -34.08
C GLY A 302 4.81 -9.28 -32.93
N TRP A 303 5.10 -8.78 -31.73
CA TRP A 303 5.27 -9.62 -30.53
C TRP A 303 3.93 -9.88 -29.84
N ASP A 304 3.01 -10.51 -30.57
CA ASP A 304 1.64 -10.78 -30.08
C ASP A 304 1.62 -11.87 -28.99
N ALA A 305 2.65 -12.71 -28.95
CA ALA A 305 2.82 -13.76 -27.95
C ALA A 305 4.26 -13.81 -27.43
N VAL A 306 4.40 -13.79 -26.10
CA VAL A 306 5.69 -14.00 -25.42
C VAL A 306 5.59 -15.10 -24.38
N GLN A 307 6.72 -15.73 -24.08
CA GLN A 307 6.92 -16.46 -22.84
C GLN A 307 7.82 -15.63 -21.93
N VAL A 308 7.40 -15.55 -20.68
CA VAL A 308 8.16 -14.89 -19.62
C VAL A 308 8.65 -15.96 -18.66
N SER A 309 9.95 -15.95 -18.35
CA SER A 309 10.55 -16.88 -17.40
C SER A 309 11.53 -16.19 -16.46
N GLY A 310 11.62 -16.70 -15.24
CA GLY A 310 12.51 -16.21 -14.19
C GLY A 310 12.66 -17.30 -13.13
N TRP A 311 13.82 -17.40 -12.50
CA TRP A 311 14.06 -18.36 -11.41
C TRP A 311 13.78 -19.83 -11.75
N GLY A 312 13.95 -20.21 -13.02
CA GLY A 312 13.70 -21.57 -13.49
C GLY A 312 12.23 -21.92 -13.69
N VAL A 313 11.30 -20.95 -13.62
CA VAL A 313 9.87 -21.16 -13.86
C VAL A 313 9.34 -20.20 -14.94
N ILE A 314 8.19 -20.56 -15.53
CA ILE A 314 7.41 -19.66 -16.38
C ILE A 314 6.58 -18.76 -15.46
N LEU A 315 6.64 -17.45 -15.70
CA LEU A 315 5.92 -16.45 -14.92
C LEU A 315 4.59 -16.12 -15.61
N PRO A 316 3.53 -15.83 -14.83
CA PRO A 316 2.31 -15.28 -15.39
C PRO A 316 2.60 -13.91 -16.02
N ALA A 317 2.07 -13.69 -17.22
CA ALA A 317 2.29 -12.49 -17.99
C ALA A 317 0.97 -12.09 -18.66
N LYS A 318 0.62 -10.81 -18.54
CA LYS A 318 -0.56 -10.24 -19.21
C LYS A 318 -0.08 -9.37 -20.36
N ILE A 319 -0.56 -9.65 -21.57
CA ILE A 319 -0.29 -8.82 -22.75
C ILE A 319 -1.59 -8.12 -23.17
N SER A 320 -1.53 -6.82 -23.43
CA SER A 320 -2.65 -6.08 -24.00
C SER A 320 -2.13 -4.94 -24.87
N LYS A 321 -2.56 -4.89 -26.13
CA LYS A 321 -2.24 -3.81 -27.09
C LYS A 321 -0.73 -3.52 -27.20
N GLY A 322 0.09 -4.57 -27.31
CA GLY A 322 1.55 -4.46 -27.42
C GLY A 322 2.26 -4.11 -26.11
N ILE A 323 1.57 -4.18 -24.97
CA ILE A 323 2.16 -3.95 -23.65
C ILE A 323 2.12 -5.25 -22.85
N LEU A 324 3.26 -5.63 -22.28
CA LEU A 324 3.42 -6.70 -21.32
C LEU A 324 3.44 -6.12 -19.90
N TYR A 325 2.63 -6.68 -19.00
CA TYR A 325 2.61 -6.34 -17.58
C TYR A 325 3.22 -7.47 -16.76
N LEU A 326 4.13 -7.12 -15.85
CA LEU A 326 4.84 -8.06 -14.97
C LEU A 326 4.90 -7.52 -13.55
N ASP A 327 4.54 -8.34 -12.57
CA ASP A 327 4.82 -8.03 -11.16
C ASP A 327 6.17 -8.64 -10.76
N VAL A 328 7.08 -7.80 -10.31
CA VAL A 328 8.48 -8.19 -10.05
C VAL A 328 8.90 -7.63 -8.70
N VAL A 329 9.34 -8.51 -7.80
CA VAL A 329 10.02 -8.09 -6.56
C VAL A 329 11.42 -7.62 -6.93
N PRO A 330 11.86 -6.40 -6.59
CA PRO A 330 13.24 -5.97 -6.83
C PRO A 330 14.29 -6.92 -6.25
N ASN A 331 15.45 -6.97 -6.90
CA ASN A 331 16.60 -7.82 -6.52
C ASN A 331 16.32 -9.34 -6.58
N SER A 332 15.17 -9.78 -7.09
CA SER A 332 14.84 -11.20 -7.21
C SER A 332 15.68 -11.90 -8.29
N GLY A 333 16.03 -11.21 -9.38
CA GLY A 333 16.88 -11.75 -10.45
C GLY A 333 16.47 -11.25 -11.83
N ALA A 334 17.08 -11.80 -12.87
CA ALA A 334 16.74 -11.47 -14.25
C ALA A 334 15.50 -12.24 -14.72
N ILE A 335 14.61 -11.54 -15.43
CA ILE A 335 13.46 -12.09 -16.12
C ILE A 335 13.77 -12.13 -17.61
N LEU A 336 13.59 -13.28 -18.24
CA LEU A 336 13.74 -13.48 -19.68
C LEU A 336 12.36 -13.36 -20.34
N VAL A 337 12.28 -12.55 -21.39
CA VAL A 337 11.11 -12.43 -22.26
C VAL A 337 11.51 -12.97 -23.63
N GLU A 338 10.80 -13.98 -24.12
CA GLU A 338 11.03 -14.61 -25.41
C GLU A 338 9.78 -14.53 -26.28
N ARG A 339 9.93 -14.12 -27.54
CA ARG A 339 8.86 -14.18 -28.54
C ARG A 339 8.50 -15.65 -28.83
N ARG A 340 7.21 -15.95 -28.97
CA ARG A 340 6.71 -17.34 -29.11
C ARG A 340 5.96 -17.64 -30.41
N ASP A 341 5.62 -16.63 -31.18
CA ASP A 341 5.06 -16.80 -32.51
C ASP A 341 6.16 -17.20 -33.52
N VAL A 342 6.25 -18.51 -33.77
CA VAL A 342 6.91 -19.11 -34.95
C VAL A 342 5.92 -19.99 -35.68
#